data_AF-A0A7L6AWC3-F1
#
_entry.id   AF-A0A7L6AWC3-F1
#
_cell.length_a   1.000
_cell.length_b   1.000
_cell.length_c   1.000
_cell.angle_alpha   90.00
_cell.angle_beta   90.00
_cell.angle_gamma   90.00
#
_symmetry.space_group_name_H-M   'P 1'
#
loop_
_entity.id
_entity.type
_entity.pdbx_description
1 polymer ?
#
loop_
_entity_poly.entity_id
_entity_poly.type
_entity_poly.pdbx_seq_one_letter_code
_entity_poly.pdbx_strand_id
1 'polypeptide(L)' 'MDLEDHIDNIRNLIRGYENNFKIMSDFYNCEVQLSCAIYYKREPPLFFEKEIIAWLNSMGASLDIDLYLSGDGGKT' A
#
# COMPACT_ATOMS: atom_id res chain seq x y z
N MET A 1 -11.44 9.48 4.43
CA MET A 1 -9.99 9.48 4.19
C MET A 1 -9.79 8.52 3.05
N ASP A 2 -9.26 9.01 1.94
CA ASP A 2 -9.02 8.22 0.74
C ASP A 2 -7.73 7.39 0.91
N LEU A 3 -7.54 6.37 0.08
CA LEU A 3 -6.33 5.55 0.06
C LEU A 3 -5.07 6.40 -0.16
N GLU A 4 -5.17 7.43 -1.00
CA GLU A 4 -4.08 8.39 -1.25
C GLU A 4 -3.70 9.17 0.01
N ASP A 5 -4.67 9.63 0.80
CA ASP A 5 -4.40 10.30 2.09
C ASP A 5 -3.64 9.36 3.04
N HIS A 6 -4.00 8.08 3.07
CA HIS A 6 -3.31 7.09 3.89
C HIS A 6 -1.87 6.86 3.43
N ILE A 7 -1.65 6.78 2.12
CA ILE A 7 -0.32 6.64 1.52
C ILE A 7 0.54 7.86 1.83
N ASP A 8 0.00 9.06 1.72
CA ASP A 8 0.72 10.30 2.03
C ASP A 8 1.08 10.41 3.52
N ASN A 9 0.20 9.96 4.41
CA ASN A 9 0.51 9.88 5.84
C ASN A 9 1.68 8.93 6.11
N ILE A 10 1.73 7.78 5.44
CA ILE A 10 2.85 6.84 5.54
C ILE A 10 4.12 7.45 4.97
N ARG A 11 4.04 8.08 3.80
CA ARG A 11 5.16 8.78 3.16
C ARG A 11 5.75 9.84 4.08
N ASN A 12 4.92 10.62 4.74
CA ASN A 12 5.35 11.61 5.72
C ASN A 12 5.97 10.98 6.97
N LEU A 13 5.40 9.87 7.45
CA LEU A 13 5.90 9.14 8.63
C LEU A 13 7.31 8.60 8.41
N ILE A 14 7.60 8.07 7.22
CA ILE A 14 8.89 7.44 6.91
C ILE A 14 9.86 8.36 6.17
N ARG A 15 9.50 9.64 6.01
CA ARG A 15 10.28 10.62 5.24
C ARG A 15 11.71 10.71 5.76
N GLY A 16 12.68 10.51 4.86
CA GLY A 16 14.11 10.50 5.15
C GLY A 16 14.68 9.11 5.46
N TYR A 17 13.83 8.08 5.57
CA TYR A 17 14.24 6.69 5.80
C TYR A 17 14.08 5.79 4.57
N GLU A 18 13.64 6.32 3.43
CA GLU A 18 13.37 5.57 2.19
C GLU A 18 14.59 4.76 1.74
N ASN A 19 15.79 5.35 1.84
CA ASN A 19 17.03 4.66 1.48
C ASN A 19 17.34 3.48 2.41
N ASN A 20 16.91 3.52 3.68
CA ASN A 20 17.09 2.38 4.57
C ASN A 20 16.20 1.21 4.14
N PHE A 21 14.95 1.49 3.73
CA PHE A 21 14.07 0.46 3.15
C PHE A 21 14.66 -0.10 1.85
N LYS A 22 15.27 0.75 1.01
CA LYS A 22 15.96 0.28 -0.19
C LYS A 22 17.14 -0.66 0.13
N ILE A 23 17.97 -0.29 1.10
CA ILE A 23 19.07 -1.17 1.55
C ILE A 23 18.49 -2.48 2.12
N MET A 24 17.38 -2.40 2.85
CA MET A 24 16.73 -3.59 3.39
C MET A 24 16.21 -4.53 2.30
N SER A 25 15.55 -4.00 1.28
CA SER A 25 15.02 -4.81 0.16
C SER A 25 16.11 -5.46 -0.69
N ASP A 26 17.35 -4.97 -0.64
CA ASP A 26 18.49 -5.59 -1.32
C ASP A 26 19.09 -6.78 -0.54
N PHE A 27 18.72 -7.00 0.73
CA PHE A 27 19.14 -8.19 1.47
C PHE A 27 18.40 -9.45 1.02
N TYR A 28 19.11 -10.58 0.97
CA TYR A 28 18.53 -11.87 0.60
C TYR A 28 17.34 -12.23 1.51
N ASN A 29 16.20 -12.55 0.89
CA ASN A 29 14.93 -12.89 1.55
C ASN A 29 14.30 -11.78 2.41
N CYS A 30 14.61 -10.51 2.18
CA CYS A 30 13.89 -9.39 2.80
C CYS A 30 12.90 -8.79 1.80
N GLU A 31 11.62 -8.79 2.15
CA GLU A 31 10.58 -8.12 1.39
C GLU A 31 10.14 -6.86 2.14
N VAL A 32 10.10 -5.73 1.42
CA VAL A 32 9.47 -4.49 1.89
C VAL A 32 8.13 -4.41 1.17
N GLN A 33 7.04 -4.39 1.92
CA GLN A 33 5.69 -4.38 1.35
C GLN A 33 4.83 -3.35 2.08
N LEU A 34 4.07 -2.57 1.31
CA LEU A 34 2.94 -1.79 1.81
C LEU A 34 1.66 -2.57 1.53
N SER A 35 0.95 -2.98 2.58
CA SER A 35 -0.30 -3.74 2.46
C SER A 35 -1.51 -2.89 2.85
N CYS A 36 -2.62 -3.06 2.12
CA CYS A 36 -3.91 -2.46 2.44
C CYS A 36 -5.03 -3.48 2.29
N ALA A 37 -6.00 -3.47 3.23
CA ALA A 37 -7.23 -4.24 3.11
C ALA A 37 -8.42 -3.28 2.94
N ILE A 38 -9.15 -3.43 1.84
CA ILE A 38 -10.28 -2.57 1.47
C ILE A 38 -11.56 -3.38 1.56
N TYR A 39 -12.45 -2.94 2.45
CA TYR A 39 -13.78 -3.51 2.64
C TYR A 39 -14.80 -2.66 1.88
N TYR A 40 -15.45 -3.24 0.85
CA TYR A 40 -16.27 -2.47 -0.08
C TYR A 40 -17.66 -3.08 -0.27
N LYS A 41 -18.67 -2.24 -0.50
CA LYS A 41 -20.03 -2.68 -0.89
C LYS A 41 -20.21 -2.78 -2.40
N ARG A 42 -19.45 -1.97 -3.15
CA ARG A 42 -19.36 -1.96 -4.61
C ARG A 42 -17.90 -1.84 -4.98
N GLU A 43 -17.48 -2.55 -6.02
CA GLU A 43 -16.08 -2.63 -6.46
C GLU A 43 -15.43 -1.23 -6.49
N PRO A 44 -14.36 -1.01 -5.70
CA PRO A 44 -13.70 0.27 -5.65
C PRO A 44 -12.82 0.44 -6.89
N PRO A 45 -12.79 1.63 -7.51
CA PRO A 45 -11.77 1.92 -8.50
C PRO A 45 -10.39 1.93 -7.84
N LEU A 46 -9.45 1.15 -8.37
CA LEU A 46 -8.06 1.16 -7.95
C LEU A 46 -7.24 1.99 -8.95
N PHE A 47 -7.10 3.28 -8.65
CA PHE A 47 -6.22 4.19 -9.37
C PHE A 47 -5.10 4.63 -8.44
N PHE A 48 -3.87 4.54 -8.94
CA PHE A 48 -2.68 5.00 -8.24
C PHE A 48 -1.96 6.01 -9.11
N GLU A 49 -1.63 7.15 -8.53
CA GLU A 49 -0.78 8.11 -9.20
C GLU A 49 0.59 7.50 -9.50
N LYS A 50 1.17 7.87 -10.64
CA LYS A 50 2.51 7.41 -11.04
C LYS A 50 3.57 7.75 -10.00
N GLU A 51 3.39 8.83 -9.26
CA GLU A 51 4.31 9.28 -8.21
C GLU A 51 4.36 8.29 -7.04
N ILE A 52 3.21 7.74 -6.64
CA ILE A 52 3.13 6.71 -5.59
C ILE A 52 3.87 5.45 -6.02
N ILE A 53 3.66 5.00 -7.26
CA ILE A 53 4.33 3.83 -7.81
C ILE A 53 5.85 4.06 -7.92
N ALA A 54 6.27 5.23 -8.37
CA ALA A 54 7.70 5.58 -8.45
C ALA A 54 8.34 5.63 -7.05
N TRP A 55 7.63 6.17 -6.06
CA TRP A 55 8.08 6.21 -4.68
C TRP A 55 8.25 4.82 -4.07
N LEU A 56 7.26 3.93 -4.18
CA LEU A 56 7.36 2.54 -3.73
C LEU A 56 8.54 1.81 -4.39
N ASN A 57 8.67 1.94 -5.72
CA ASN A 57 9.78 1.35 -6.47
C ASN A 57 11.15 1.84 -5.99
N SER A 58 11.27 3.12 -5.60
CA SER A 58 12.53 3.67 -5.11
C SER A 58 13.01 3.02 -3.80
N MET A 59 12.08 2.47 -3.01
CA MET A 59 12.36 1.72 -1.78
C MET A 59 12.55 0.22 -2.02
N GLY A 60 12.37 -0.24 -3.27
CA GLY A 60 12.24 -1.67 -3.58
C GLY A 60 11.03 -2.30 -2.91
N ALA A 61 9.97 -1.52 -2.70
CA ALA A 61 8.76 -1.97 -2.02
C ALA A 61 7.69 -2.48 -3.01
N SER A 62 6.95 -3.50 -2.62
CA SER A 62 5.73 -3.97 -3.28
C SER A 62 4.49 -3.29 -2.67
N LEU A 63 3.39 -3.25 -3.44
CA LEU A 63 2.06 -2.86 -2.97
C LEU A 63 1.15 -4.07 -3.04
N ASP A 64 0.53 -4.41 -1.92
CA ASP A 64 -0.40 -5.52 -1.79
C ASP A 64 -1.77 -5.01 -1.34
N ILE A 65 -2.83 -5.41 -2.04
CA ILE A 65 -4.18 -4.90 -1.82
C ILE A 65 -5.14 -6.06 -1.76
N ASP A 66 -5.69 -6.29 -0.57
CA ASP A 66 -6.79 -7.21 -0.38
C ASP A 66 -8.12 -6.48 -0.55
N LEU A 67 -8.99 -7.04 -1.38
CA LEU A 67 -10.34 -6.53 -1.62
C LEU A 67 -11.37 -7.48 -1.00
N TYR A 68 -12.07 -7.03 0.03
CA TYR A 68 -13.12 -7.78 0.71
C TYR A 68 -14.49 -7.19 0.41
N LEU A 69 -15.38 -7.99 -0.19
CA LEU A 69 -16.78 -7.60 -0.35
C LEU A 69 -17.45 -7.61 1.03
N SER A 70 -17.81 -6.42 1.51
CA SER A 70 -18.62 -6.23 2.71
C SER A 70 -20.04 -6.67 2.42
N GLY A 71 -20.33 -7.95 2.64
CA GLY A 71 -21.70 -8.45 2.63
C GLY A 71 -22.53 -7.72 3.67
N ASP A 72 -23.68 -7.17 3.27
CA ASP A 72 -24.75 -6.96 4.23
C ASP A 72 -25.03 -8.33 4.87
N GLY A 73 -25.14 -8.40 6.20
CA GLY A 73 -25.21 -9.63 7.00
C GLY A 73 -26.33 -10.60 6.60
N GLY A 74 -26.11 -11.32 5.50
CA GLY A 74 -26.89 -12.46 5.08
C GLY A 74 -26.55 -13.63 5.99
N LYS A 75 -27.37 -13.80 7.03
CA LYS A 75 -27.45 -15.06 7.78
C LYS A 75 -27.61 -16.20 6.77
N THR A 76 -26.60 -17.05 6.68
CA THR A 76 -26.78 -18.45 6.25
C THR A 76 -27.67 -19.19 7.22
#